data_AF-A0A3M7HJJ6-F1
#
_entry.id   AF-A0A3M7HJJ6-F1
#
_cell.length_a   1.000
_cell.length_b   1.000
_cell.length_c   1.000
_cell.angle_alpha   90.00
_cell.angle_beta   90.00
_cell.angle_gamma   90.00
#
_symmetry.space_group_name_H-M   'P 1'
#
loop_
_entity.id
_entity.type
_entity.pdbx_description
1 polymer ?
#
loop_
_entity_poly.entity_id
_entity_poly.type
_entity_poly.pdbx_seq_one_letter_code
_entity_poly.pdbx_strand_id
1 'polypeptide(L)'
;MDRNPHSNPSVALFFVTMPSKIFGIDLRRASPQLDAVAAKNSSRDNVAEVRRTSMEHIKRPGLIGLGKKHSSHDKKDKDRSLSKDKHGRDGGRSPAPPKPVKMNMVMESPPALFIDPPQQSSGALISGRLQVSPNVVGMGDVTLDSIVMYLECTTTTKRPVHERCRECMSTVTDLYEWNFLSKPKTFRGLAGTQELPFSHLIPGHIPATTHGQLGTIDYSLHVRAKTDDGVETEYRRELIVSRALRPGNDKNSVRIFPPTNLTLHVTLPSIVHPIGDFPVQCRMTGITTKRDDTQTRWKLRKLTWRIEEHETTISPACPKHAAKIGGEGKGVQHQHDRDIGMDELKQGWKTDYEDGQVEGEFTAGIDSSKNPQFDVEAPNGMKITHNLVLELVIAEEWAPNKKPQQATPTGAARVLRTQFNLNVTSRSGMGISWDDEMPPMYEDVPASPPHYQNDHTSVMDYEGEDLHEDIEHMTLNQ
;
A
#
# COMPACT_ATOMS: atom_id res chain seq x y z
N MET A 1 -65.71 -19.07 -23.06
CA MET A 1 -65.28 -18.18 -21.96
C MET A 1 -64.25 -17.21 -22.52
N ASP A 2 -64.22 -16.00 -21.98
CA ASP A 2 -63.64 -14.77 -22.53
C ASP A 2 -62.09 -14.77 -22.59
N ARG A 3 -61.39 -13.96 -23.41
CA ARG A 3 -61.75 -13.14 -24.59
C ARG A 3 -60.47 -12.88 -25.43
N ASN A 4 -60.64 -12.49 -26.69
CA ASN A 4 -59.61 -12.15 -27.69
C ASN A 4 -59.65 -10.61 -27.95
N PRO A 5 -58.90 -9.95 -28.88
CA PRO A 5 -57.53 -10.11 -29.44
C PRO A 5 -56.71 -8.76 -29.41
N HIS A 6 -55.63 -8.66 -30.23
CA HIS A 6 -55.02 -7.43 -30.82
C HIS A 6 -54.06 -6.53 -30.00
N SER A 7 -53.23 -5.64 -30.61
CA SER A 7 -52.14 -5.83 -31.61
C SER A 7 -51.49 -4.48 -32.04
N ASN A 8 -50.14 -4.39 -32.12
CA ASN A 8 -49.34 -3.35 -32.81
C ASN A 8 -49.44 -1.88 -32.29
N PRO A 9 -48.61 -0.89 -32.74
CA PRO A 9 -47.35 -0.92 -33.52
C PRO A 9 -46.20 -0.03 -32.92
N SER A 10 -45.20 0.28 -33.75
CA SER A 10 -43.90 0.92 -33.48
C SER A 10 -43.85 2.47 -33.31
N VAL A 11 -42.75 2.92 -32.67
CA VAL A 11 -41.94 4.15 -32.93
C VAL A 11 -42.60 5.55 -32.93
N ALA A 12 -42.05 6.45 -32.11
CA ALA A 12 -42.00 7.89 -32.37
C ALA A 12 -40.70 8.52 -31.82
N LEU A 13 -39.87 9.07 -32.72
CA LEU A 13 -38.72 9.91 -32.38
C LEU A 13 -39.17 11.39 -32.35
N PHE A 14 -38.81 12.13 -31.31
CA PHE A 14 -39.02 13.58 -31.23
C PHE A 14 -37.73 14.33 -30.95
N PHE A 15 -37.13 14.88 -32.01
CA PHE A 15 -36.25 16.04 -31.90
C PHE A 15 -37.12 17.30 -31.75
N VAL A 16 -36.80 18.15 -30.77
CA VAL A 16 -37.29 19.53 -30.72
C VAL A 16 -36.12 20.46 -30.44
N THR A 17 -35.93 21.45 -31.30
CA THR A 17 -34.85 22.45 -31.22
C THR A 17 -35.18 23.58 -30.25
N MET A 18 -34.14 24.23 -29.72
CA MET A 18 -34.26 25.45 -28.88
C MET A 18 -34.99 26.60 -29.58
N PRO A 19 -35.46 27.59 -28.79
CA PRO A 19 -34.96 28.95 -29.02
C PRO A 19 -34.34 29.62 -27.78
N SER A 20 -33.59 30.70 -28.04
CA SER A 20 -32.63 31.32 -27.13
C SER A 20 -33.11 32.60 -26.44
N LYS A 21 -32.62 32.81 -25.20
CA LYS A 21 -32.28 34.10 -24.55
C LYS A 21 -33.37 35.13 -24.22
N ILE A 22 -33.16 35.81 -23.07
CA ILE A 22 -33.12 37.28 -22.87
C ILE A 22 -32.85 37.54 -21.35
N PHE A 23 -31.94 38.41 -20.89
CA PHE A 23 -30.89 39.19 -21.57
C PHE A 23 -29.57 38.37 -21.68
N GLY A 24 -28.34 38.69 -21.21
CA GLY A 24 -27.71 39.83 -20.49
C GLY A 24 -27.62 39.63 -18.96
N ILE A 25 -26.59 40.11 -18.25
CA ILE A 25 -25.40 40.93 -18.64
C ILE A 25 -24.11 40.06 -18.65
N ASP A 26 -23.13 40.41 -19.49
CA ASP A 26 -21.86 39.69 -19.70
C ASP A 26 -20.69 40.36 -18.93
N LEU A 27 -19.86 39.56 -18.25
CA LEU A 27 -18.52 39.95 -17.79
C LEU A 27 -17.53 38.78 -17.83
N ARG A 28 -16.88 38.59 -18.98
CA ARG A 28 -15.61 37.84 -19.08
C ARG A 28 -14.51 38.50 -18.24
N ARG A 29 -13.79 37.73 -17.40
CA ARG A 29 -12.36 37.98 -17.17
C ARG A 29 -11.58 36.68 -16.93
N ALA A 30 -10.32 36.69 -17.34
CA ALA A 30 -9.48 35.50 -17.48
C ALA A 30 -8.58 35.22 -16.26
N SER A 31 -8.01 34.01 -16.24
CA SER A 31 -6.99 33.54 -15.31
C SER A 31 -5.75 34.46 -15.27
N PRO A 32 -5.09 34.62 -14.11
CA PRO A 32 -3.78 35.28 -14.04
C PRO A 32 -2.68 34.35 -14.57
N GLN A 33 -1.91 34.84 -15.54
CA GLN A 33 -0.67 34.22 -16.00
C GLN A 33 0.49 34.56 -15.05
N LEU A 34 1.48 33.66 -14.93
CA LEU A 34 2.74 33.94 -14.25
C LEU A 34 3.68 34.73 -15.18
N ASP A 35 4.02 35.96 -14.80
CA ASP A 35 5.11 36.72 -15.44
C ASP A 35 6.30 36.85 -14.48
N ALA A 36 7.50 36.58 -15.01
CA ALA A 36 8.75 36.69 -14.27
C ALA A 36 9.39 38.08 -14.50
N VAL A 37 9.81 38.73 -13.41
CA VAL A 37 10.56 40.00 -13.48
C VAL A 37 11.94 39.81 -12.85
N ALA A 38 12.98 39.86 -13.67
CA ALA A 38 14.37 39.84 -13.21
C ALA A 38 14.90 41.27 -13.05
N ALA A 39 15.46 41.58 -11.88
CA ALA A 39 16.20 42.82 -11.62
C ALA A 39 17.57 42.48 -10.99
N LYS A 40 18.61 43.24 -11.35
CA LYS A 40 19.99 43.05 -10.87
C LYS A 40 20.38 44.11 -9.82
N ASN A 41 21.47 43.81 -9.11
CA ASN A 41 22.24 44.65 -8.16
C ASN A 41 21.84 44.51 -6.68
N SER A 42 22.77 44.59 -5.71
CA SER A 42 24.21 44.29 -5.75
C SER A 42 24.83 44.26 -4.33
N SER A 43 25.82 43.38 -4.15
CA SER A 43 26.96 43.51 -3.21
C SER A 43 26.77 43.34 -1.68
N ARG A 44 27.67 42.49 -1.13
CA ARG A 44 28.32 42.49 0.19
C ARG A 44 27.66 41.89 1.45
N ASP A 45 28.18 40.70 1.77
CA ASP A 45 28.93 40.37 2.99
C ASP A 45 28.28 40.56 4.37
N ASN A 46 27.93 39.44 5.02
CA ASN A 46 28.74 38.88 6.13
C ASN A 46 28.25 37.47 6.52
N VAL A 47 29.18 36.53 6.72
CA VAL A 47 28.88 35.16 7.21
C VAL A 47 29.84 34.83 8.36
N ALA A 48 29.31 34.41 9.50
CA ALA A 48 30.08 34.03 10.69
C ALA A 48 30.05 32.51 10.90
N GLU A 49 31.13 31.83 10.52
CA GLU A 49 31.29 30.37 10.67
C GLU A 49 31.73 30.01 12.10
N VAL A 50 30.86 29.36 12.88
CA VAL A 50 31.19 28.92 14.26
C VAL A 50 31.81 27.52 14.23
N ARG A 51 33.15 27.46 14.11
CA ARG A 51 33.91 26.23 14.37
C ARG A 51 33.95 25.91 15.86
N ARG A 52 33.89 24.62 16.21
CA ARG A 52 34.32 24.10 17.52
C ARG A 52 35.38 23.02 17.30
N THR A 53 36.52 23.18 17.94
CA THR A 53 37.67 22.26 17.84
C THR A 53 37.71 21.28 19.01
N SER A 54 38.35 20.13 18.77
CA SER A 54 38.63 19.11 19.78
C SER A 54 39.72 19.55 20.76
N MET A 55 39.71 19.01 21.99
CA MET A 55 40.92 18.56 22.70
C MET A 55 40.59 17.43 23.68
N GLU A 56 41.58 16.56 23.95
CA GLU A 56 41.47 15.37 24.78
C GLU A 56 42.23 15.48 26.12
N HIS A 57 41.95 14.51 27.01
CA HIS A 57 42.89 13.90 27.97
C HIS A 57 43.73 14.77 28.93
N ILE A 58 43.37 14.72 30.22
CA ILE A 58 44.30 14.74 31.36
C ILE A 58 44.01 13.53 32.28
N LYS A 59 45.04 12.93 32.91
CA LYS A 59 44.94 11.67 33.69
C LYS A 59 45.40 11.83 35.15
N ARG A 60 44.51 11.53 36.12
CA ARG A 60 44.79 10.96 37.48
C ARG A 60 45.79 11.73 38.38
N PRO A 61 46.09 11.29 39.64
CA PRO A 61 45.45 10.28 40.51
C PRO A 61 44.74 10.91 41.75
N GLY A 62 44.41 10.12 42.78
CA GLY A 62 43.79 10.57 44.05
C GLY A 62 44.25 9.75 45.26
N LEU A 63 43.72 10.02 46.46
CA LEU A 63 44.05 9.36 47.74
C LEU A 63 42.93 9.52 48.81
N ILE A 64 42.73 8.49 49.67
CA ILE A 64 42.15 8.50 51.05
C ILE A 64 40.71 9.09 51.24
N GLY A 65 39.75 8.48 51.95
CA GLY A 65 39.61 7.13 52.56
C GLY A 65 39.38 7.12 54.09
N LEU A 66 38.16 6.79 54.59
CA LEU A 66 37.85 6.37 55.97
C LEU A 66 36.34 6.00 56.16
N GLY A 67 35.98 4.87 56.79
CA GLY A 67 34.57 4.62 57.22
C GLY A 67 34.04 3.17 57.35
N LYS A 68 34.37 2.50 58.47
CA LYS A 68 33.71 1.38 59.22
C LYS A 68 32.21 1.05 58.88
N LYS A 69 31.63 -0.17 59.03
CA LYS A 69 32.04 -1.45 59.68
C LYS A 69 31.01 -2.62 59.43
N HIS A 70 31.49 -3.88 59.28
CA HIS A 70 30.77 -5.19 59.46
C HIS A 70 29.49 -5.46 58.62
N SER A 71 28.96 -6.69 58.45
CA SER A 71 29.22 -8.01 59.06
C SER A 71 29.25 -9.17 58.03
N SER A 72 29.29 -10.43 58.47
CA SER A 72 29.73 -11.61 57.69
C SER A 72 28.72 -12.76 57.60
N HIS A 73 28.72 -13.50 56.49
CA HIS A 73 28.58 -14.97 56.56
C HIS A 73 29.17 -15.69 55.33
N ASP A 74 29.87 -16.81 55.56
CA ASP A 74 30.53 -17.64 54.54
C ASP A 74 29.59 -18.50 53.69
N LYS A 75 30.00 -18.80 52.44
CA LYS A 75 30.53 -20.15 52.10
C LYS A 75 31.14 -20.31 50.69
N LYS A 76 32.39 -20.79 50.70
CA LYS A 76 33.04 -21.71 49.75
C LYS A 76 33.23 -21.27 48.30
N ASP A 77 34.47 -20.84 48.03
CA ASP A 77 35.14 -21.04 46.76
C ASP A 77 35.12 -22.50 46.29
N LYS A 78 35.21 -22.69 44.97
CA LYS A 78 35.76 -23.93 44.41
C LYS A 78 36.58 -23.62 43.16
N ASP A 79 37.85 -23.35 43.41
CA ASP A 79 38.86 -23.05 42.40
C ASP A 79 38.93 -24.14 41.32
N ARG A 80 38.99 -23.72 40.04
CA ARG A 80 39.28 -24.61 38.91
C ARG A 80 39.80 -23.87 37.68
N SER A 81 41.07 -23.46 37.79
CA SER A 81 42.08 -23.55 36.73
C SER A 81 41.71 -23.01 35.33
N LEU A 82 42.23 -21.83 34.99
CA LEU A 82 42.22 -21.27 33.65
C LEU A 82 42.99 -22.16 32.65
N SER A 83 42.29 -23.06 31.94
CA SER A 83 42.87 -23.83 30.83
C SER A 83 42.99 -22.97 29.58
N LYS A 84 44.11 -22.24 29.49
CA LYS A 84 44.59 -21.57 28.29
C LYS A 84 44.95 -22.63 27.23
N ASP A 85 44.01 -22.97 26.33
CA ASP A 85 44.31 -23.54 25.00
C ASP A 85 43.05 -23.78 24.13
N LYS A 86 42.80 -22.87 23.17
CA LYS A 86 42.41 -23.20 21.79
C LYS A 86 42.33 -21.95 20.90
N HIS A 87 43.36 -21.72 20.09
CA HIS A 87 43.16 -21.08 18.79
C HIS A 87 42.46 -22.11 17.87
N GLY A 88 41.14 -22.24 18.04
CA GLY A 88 40.30 -23.06 17.19
C GLY A 88 40.17 -22.41 15.83
N ARG A 89 41.06 -22.80 14.90
CA ARG A 89 41.12 -22.44 13.47
C ARG A 89 39.89 -21.70 12.94
N ASP A 90 40.13 -20.54 12.32
CA ASP A 90 39.33 -20.10 11.18
C ASP A 90 39.44 -21.15 10.07
N GLY A 91 38.56 -22.15 10.14
CA GLY A 91 38.33 -23.08 9.06
C GLY A 91 37.66 -22.33 7.93
N GLY A 92 38.46 -21.75 7.04
CA GLY A 92 37.95 -21.05 5.86
C GLY A 92 36.91 -21.91 5.16
N ARG A 93 35.69 -21.38 5.02
CA ARG A 93 34.61 -22.07 4.33
C ARG A 93 35.13 -22.46 2.94
N SER A 94 35.14 -23.75 2.64
CA SER A 94 35.29 -24.22 1.27
C SER A 94 34.31 -23.44 0.39
N PRO A 95 34.74 -22.85 -0.74
CA PRO A 95 33.81 -22.17 -1.62
C PRO A 95 32.72 -23.15 -2.01
N ALA A 96 31.46 -22.71 -1.95
CA ALA A 96 30.35 -23.52 -2.42
C ALA A 96 30.61 -23.92 -3.88
N PRO A 97 30.23 -25.15 -4.31
CA PRO A 97 30.41 -25.56 -5.69
C PRO A 97 29.77 -24.52 -6.62
N PRO A 98 30.44 -24.12 -7.72
CA PRO A 98 29.90 -23.09 -8.59
C PRO A 98 28.55 -23.55 -9.14
N LYS A 99 27.51 -22.72 -8.97
CA LYS A 99 26.21 -22.95 -9.63
C LYS A 99 26.47 -23.16 -11.13
N PRO A 100 25.90 -24.18 -11.80
CA PRO A 100 26.16 -24.42 -13.21
C PRO A 100 25.69 -23.26 -14.11
N VAL A 101 24.62 -22.58 -13.68
CA VAL A 101 23.96 -21.53 -14.44
C VAL A 101 23.77 -20.28 -13.57
N LYS A 102 24.02 -19.11 -14.18
CA LYS A 102 23.71 -17.80 -13.65
C LYS A 102 22.37 -17.34 -14.22
N MET A 103 21.44 -17.03 -13.31
CA MET A 103 20.12 -16.48 -13.64
C MET A 103 20.05 -15.01 -13.23
N ASN A 104 19.30 -14.23 -14.02
CA ASN A 104 18.86 -12.88 -13.70
C ASN A 104 17.44 -12.68 -14.26
N MET A 105 16.76 -11.60 -13.89
CA MET A 105 15.41 -11.32 -14.38
C MET A 105 15.26 -9.82 -14.65
N VAL A 106 14.73 -9.48 -15.82
CA VAL A 106 14.33 -8.12 -16.18
C VAL A 106 12.81 -8.07 -16.18
N MET A 107 12.22 -7.11 -15.46
CA MET A 107 10.78 -6.83 -15.56
C MET A 107 10.56 -5.81 -16.67
N GLU A 108 9.52 -5.99 -17.45
CA GLU A 108 9.08 -5.07 -18.51
C GLU A 108 7.80 -4.33 -18.08
N SER A 109 6.93 -4.99 -17.33
CA SER A 109 5.70 -4.40 -16.80
C SER A 109 5.98 -3.29 -15.76
N PRO A 110 5.03 -2.36 -15.57
CA PRO A 110 4.97 -1.50 -14.38
C PRO A 110 4.96 -2.31 -13.06
N PRO A 111 5.14 -1.65 -11.90
CA PRO A 111 4.91 -2.27 -10.60
C PRO A 111 3.48 -2.81 -10.49
N ALA A 112 3.29 -3.95 -9.83
CA ALA A 112 1.97 -4.56 -9.66
C ALA A 112 1.10 -3.67 -8.76
N LEU A 113 0.12 -2.99 -9.36
CA LEU A 113 -0.84 -2.13 -8.69
C LEU A 113 -2.26 -2.57 -9.06
N PHE A 114 -3.03 -2.95 -8.05
CA PHE A 114 -4.46 -3.14 -8.18
C PHE A 114 -5.19 -1.82 -7.96
N ILE A 115 -6.10 -1.49 -8.86
CA ILE A 115 -7.09 -0.43 -8.66
C ILE A 115 -8.37 -1.07 -8.10
N ASP A 116 -9.06 -0.37 -7.19
CA ASP A 116 -10.34 -0.75 -6.57
C ASP A 116 -10.30 -1.91 -5.56
N PRO A 117 -11.40 -2.17 -4.80
CA PRO A 117 -11.46 -3.26 -3.83
C PRO A 117 -11.27 -4.65 -4.47
N PRO A 118 -10.89 -5.68 -3.67
CA PRO A 118 -10.65 -7.04 -4.17
C PRO A 118 -11.79 -7.67 -4.98
N GLN A 119 -13.02 -7.20 -4.82
CA GLN A 119 -14.23 -7.71 -5.50
C GLN A 119 -14.51 -7.04 -6.84
N GLN A 120 -13.79 -5.97 -7.19
CA GLN A 120 -14.02 -5.14 -8.39
C GLN A 120 -12.76 -4.98 -9.25
N SER A 121 -11.59 -5.29 -8.69
CA SER A 121 -10.30 -5.16 -9.37
C SER A 121 -10.06 -6.30 -10.37
N SER A 122 -9.75 -5.96 -11.62
CA SER A 122 -9.32 -6.92 -12.66
C SER A 122 -7.98 -7.57 -12.36
N GLY A 123 -7.01 -6.80 -11.87
CA GLY A 123 -5.68 -7.30 -11.54
C GLY A 123 -4.56 -6.38 -12.00
N ALA A 124 -3.38 -6.96 -12.18
CA ALA A 124 -2.21 -6.29 -12.73
C ALA A 124 -1.41 -7.27 -13.59
N LEU A 125 -1.09 -6.88 -14.83
CA LEU A 125 -0.21 -7.67 -15.69
C LEU A 125 1.23 -7.56 -15.18
N ILE A 126 1.87 -8.70 -14.94
CA ILE A 126 3.33 -8.78 -14.86
C ILE A 126 3.89 -9.37 -16.15
N SER A 127 4.99 -8.79 -16.63
CA SER A 127 5.76 -9.30 -17.77
C SER A 127 7.25 -9.04 -17.58
N GLY A 128 8.07 -9.87 -18.22
CA GLY A 128 9.51 -9.76 -18.14
C GLY A 128 10.24 -10.86 -18.87
N ARG A 129 11.56 -10.85 -18.74
CA ARG A 129 12.47 -11.81 -19.38
C ARG A 129 13.41 -12.42 -18.35
N LEU A 130 13.34 -13.74 -18.21
CA LEU A 130 14.27 -14.55 -17.41
C LEU A 130 15.55 -14.73 -18.23
N GLN A 131 16.64 -14.14 -17.74
CA GLN A 131 17.97 -14.19 -18.34
C GLN A 131 18.73 -15.40 -17.80
N VAL A 132 19.17 -16.28 -18.70
CA VAL A 132 19.84 -17.55 -18.37
C VAL A 132 21.18 -17.61 -19.10
N SER A 133 22.27 -17.75 -18.35
CA SER A 133 23.64 -17.78 -18.88
C SER A 133 24.47 -18.87 -18.17
N PRO A 134 25.29 -19.68 -18.88
CA PRO A 134 26.26 -20.57 -18.24
C PRO A 134 27.19 -19.78 -17.31
N ASN A 135 27.41 -20.25 -16.09
CA ASN A 135 28.08 -19.45 -15.05
C ASN A 135 29.61 -19.38 -15.20
N VAL A 136 30.19 -20.17 -16.12
CA VAL A 136 31.65 -20.27 -16.31
C VAL A 136 32.02 -19.97 -17.75
N VAL A 137 32.77 -18.89 -17.95
CA VAL A 137 33.45 -18.60 -19.22
C VAL A 137 34.59 -19.62 -19.39
N GLY A 138 34.31 -20.74 -20.06
CA GLY A 138 35.32 -21.78 -20.37
C GLY A 138 34.99 -23.20 -19.90
N MET A 139 33.89 -23.42 -19.16
CA MET A 139 33.23 -24.75 -19.19
C MET A 139 32.25 -24.79 -20.37
N GLY A 140 31.94 -26.00 -20.83
CA GLY A 140 31.19 -26.21 -22.06
C GLY A 140 29.70 -25.89 -21.97
N ASP A 141 29.00 -26.25 -23.04
CA ASP A 141 27.55 -26.23 -23.16
C ASP A 141 26.86 -26.91 -21.95
N VAL A 142 25.93 -26.22 -21.29
CA VAL A 142 25.20 -26.74 -20.10
C VAL A 142 23.78 -27.13 -20.50
N THR A 143 23.36 -28.37 -20.26
CA THR A 143 21.97 -28.79 -20.50
C THR A 143 21.12 -28.61 -19.25
N LEU A 144 19.96 -27.98 -19.41
CA LEU A 144 18.92 -27.92 -18.39
C LEU A 144 17.73 -28.77 -18.82
N ASP A 145 17.35 -29.73 -17.98
CA ASP A 145 16.17 -30.59 -18.18
C ASP A 145 14.88 -29.79 -18.00
N SER A 146 14.86 -28.94 -16.97
CA SER A 146 13.71 -28.08 -16.67
C SER A 146 14.15 -26.69 -16.18
N ILE A 147 13.31 -25.70 -16.50
CA ILE A 147 13.31 -24.37 -15.91
C ILE A 147 11.85 -24.06 -15.59
N VAL A 148 11.54 -24.01 -14.29
CA VAL A 148 10.19 -23.74 -13.78
C VAL A 148 10.25 -22.48 -12.92
N MET A 149 9.25 -21.63 -13.02
CA MET A 149 9.10 -20.45 -12.16
C MET A 149 7.75 -20.45 -11.47
N TYR A 150 7.73 -20.02 -10.23
CA TYR A 150 6.54 -19.93 -9.39
C TYR A 150 6.31 -18.49 -8.96
N LEU A 151 5.04 -18.05 -8.98
CA LEU A 151 4.59 -16.85 -8.29
C LEU A 151 4.25 -17.24 -6.85
N GLU A 152 5.23 -17.17 -5.96
CA GLU A 152 5.10 -17.61 -4.56
C GLU A 152 4.53 -16.48 -3.70
N CYS A 153 3.44 -16.77 -2.99
CA CYS A 153 2.91 -15.95 -1.90
C CYS A 153 3.38 -16.51 -0.56
N THR A 154 4.18 -15.75 0.19
CA THR A 154 4.63 -16.11 1.54
C THR A 154 3.83 -15.32 2.57
N THR A 155 3.02 -16.01 3.38
CA THR A 155 2.45 -15.44 4.61
C THR A 155 3.33 -15.83 5.80
N THR A 156 3.69 -14.86 6.65
CA THR A 156 4.42 -15.10 7.90
C THR A 156 3.60 -14.58 9.10
N THR A 157 3.47 -15.37 10.17
CA THR A 157 2.95 -14.91 11.47
C THR A 157 4.07 -14.84 12.50
N LYS A 158 4.12 -13.73 13.25
CA LYS A 158 5.05 -13.51 14.37
C LYS A 158 4.56 -14.15 15.67
N ARG A 159 3.34 -14.70 15.71
CA ARG A 159 2.75 -15.40 16.86
C ARG A 159 2.28 -16.82 16.47
N PRO A 160 3.18 -17.73 16.08
CA PRO A 160 2.80 -19.09 15.67
C PRO A 160 2.16 -19.89 16.82
N VAL A 161 1.24 -20.81 16.47
CA VAL A 161 0.55 -21.76 17.37
C VAL A 161 1.47 -22.49 18.36
N HIS A 162 2.70 -22.75 17.93
CA HIS A 162 3.78 -23.25 18.76
C HIS A 162 5.02 -22.42 18.49
N GLU A 163 5.65 -21.90 19.55
CA GLU A 163 6.90 -21.16 19.45
C GLU A 163 7.95 -21.96 18.68
N ARG A 164 8.71 -21.28 17.82
CA ARG A 164 9.78 -21.85 16.98
C ARG A 164 9.36 -22.92 15.96
N CYS A 165 8.06 -23.20 15.78
CA CYS A 165 7.61 -24.09 14.71
C CYS A 165 7.54 -23.35 13.37
N ARG A 166 8.44 -23.69 12.43
CA ARG A 166 8.49 -23.05 11.09
C ARG A 166 7.19 -23.21 10.30
N GLU A 167 6.56 -24.39 10.36
CA GLU A 167 5.30 -24.69 9.66
C GLU A 167 4.10 -23.89 10.19
N CYS A 168 4.11 -23.49 11.47
CA CYS A 168 3.11 -22.59 12.04
C CYS A 168 3.49 -21.10 11.90
N MET A 169 4.70 -20.80 11.44
CA MET A 169 5.25 -19.44 11.36
C MET A 169 5.26 -18.89 9.94
N SER A 170 5.63 -19.71 8.94
CA SER A 170 5.72 -19.32 7.54
C SER A 170 5.01 -20.34 6.64
N THR A 171 4.05 -19.89 5.86
CA THR A 171 3.33 -20.67 4.85
C THR A 171 3.59 -20.07 3.47
N VAL A 172 4.07 -20.89 2.54
CA VAL A 172 4.28 -20.50 1.13
C VAL A 172 3.18 -21.15 0.29
N THR A 173 2.56 -20.38 -0.60
CA THR A 173 1.51 -20.83 -1.52
C THR A 173 1.88 -20.42 -2.93
N ASP A 174 1.99 -21.39 -3.83
CA ASP A 174 2.32 -21.15 -5.23
C ASP A 174 1.03 -20.73 -5.97
N LEU A 175 0.98 -19.48 -6.45
CA LEU A 175 -0.22 -18.91 -7.08
C LEU A 175 -0.30 -19.19 -8.59
N TYR A 176 0.86 -19.32 -9.24
CA TYR A 176 0.98 -19.60 -10.67
C TYR A 176 2.34 -20.24 -10.99
N GLU A 177 2.39 -21.03 -12.06
CA GLU A 177 3.57 -21.78 -12.50
C GLU A 177 3.84 -21.52 -14.00
N TRP A 178 5.08 -21.14 -14.34
CA TRP A 178 5.56 -21.08 -15.72
C TRP A 178 6.57 -22.20 -15.98
N ASN A 179 6.29 -23.05 -16.97
CA ASN A 179 7.23 -24.04 -17.49
C ASN A 179 7.86 -23.50 -18.79
N PHE A 180 9.15 -23.14 -18.73
CA PHE A 180 9.84 -22.55 -19.90
C PHE A 180 10.39 -23.58 -20.89
N LEU A 181 10.56 -24.83 -20.45
CA LEU A 181 11.12 -25.92 -21.25
C LEU A 181 10.11 -27.08 -21.34
N SER A 182 9.78 -27.51 -22.56
CA SER A 182 9.00 -28.73 -22.83
C SER A 182 9.88 -29.95 -23.12
N LYS A 183 11.18 -29.74 -23.32
CA LYS A 183 12.25 -30.73 -23.52
C LYS A 183 13.56 -30.14 -22.97
N PRO A 184 14.54 -30.98 -22.57
CA PRO A 184 15.86 -30.50 -22.16
C PRO A 184 16.49 -29.58 -23.21
N LYS A 185 17.10 -28.47 -22.75
CA LYS A 185 17.68 -27.45 -23.63
C LYS A 185 19.14 -27.17 -23.24
N THR A 186 20.01 -27.21 -24.24
CA THR A 186 21.44 -26.93 -24.09
C THR A 186 21.73 -25.44 -24.27
N PHE A 187 22.28 -24.82 -23.23
CA PHE A 187 22.70 -23.42 -23.17
C PHE A 187 24.19 -23.33 -23.50
N ARG A 188 24.50 -22.92 -24.73
CA ARG A 188 25.89 -22.85 -25.20
C ARG A 188 26.65 -21.68 -24.60
N GLY A 189 27.88 -21.91 -24.13
CA GLY A 189 28.74 -20.85 -23.57
C GLY A 189 29.01 -19.71 -24.56
N LEU A 190 29.13 -20.02 -25.85
CA LEU A 190 29.32 -19.05 -26.93
C LEU A 190 28.05 -18.29 -27.35
N ALA A 191 26.86 -18.74 -26.95
CA ALA A 191 25.60 -18.08 -27.28
C ALA A 191 25.22 -16.95 -26.30
N GLY A 192 26.02 -16.73 -25.26
CA GLY A 192 25.80 -15.67 -24.27
C GLY A 192 24.55 -15.90 -23.40
N THR A 193 23.92 -14.81 -22.99
CA THR A 193 22.68 -14.83 -22.20
C THR A 193 21.49 -15.12 -23.10
N GLN A 194 20.77 -16.21 -22.83
CA GLN A 194 19.47 -16.47 -23.45
C GLN A 194 18.38 -15.81 -22.62
N GLU A 195 17.41 -15.18 -23.29
CA GLU A 195 16.26 -14.55 -22.65
C GLU A 195 15.00 -15.41 -22.87
N LEU A 196 14.28 -15.70 -21.78
CA LEU A 196 13.05 -16.48 -21.77
C LEU A 196 11.90 -15.56 -21.33
N PRO A 197 11.02 -15.11 -22.24
CA PRO A 197 9.96 -14.17 -21.90
C PRO A 197 8.85 -14.85 -21.09
N PHE A 198 8.22 -14.09 -20.19
CA PHE A 198 7.05 -14.52 -19.43
C PHE A 198 6.06 -13.38 -19.26
N SER A 199 4.78 -13.72 -19.11
CA SER A 199 3.74 -12.82 -18.65
C SER A 199 2.68 -13.57 -17.85
N HIS A 200 1.94 -12.86 -17.00
CA HIS A 200 0.75 -13.36 -16.28
C HIS A 200 -0.08 -12.18 -15.74
N LEU A 201 -1.40 -12.25 -15.86
CA LEU A 201 -2.32 -11.31 -15.22
C LEU A 201 -2.59 -11.77 -13.78
N ILE A 202 -1.99 -11.09 -12.80
CA ILE A 202 -2.19 -11.42 -11.38
C ILE A 202 -3.64 -11.07 -10.99
N PRO A 203 -4.45 -12.00 -10.47
CA PRO A 203 -5.86 -11.75 -10.16
C PRO A 203 -6.07 -10.63 -9.13
N GLY A 204 -6.92 -9.66 -9.46
CA GLY A 204 -7.16 -8.47 -8.62
C GLY A 204 -7.84 -8.72 -7.26
N HIS A 205 -8.16 -9.96 -6.90
CA HIS A 205 -8.71 -10.32 -5.59
C HIS A 205 -7.65 -10.63 -4.52
N ILE A 206 -6.37 -10.79 -4.88
CA ILE A 206 -5.33 -11.13 -3.88
C ILE A 206 -4.97 -9.91 -3.00
N PRO A 207 -4.54 -10.11 -1.73
CA PRO A 207 -4.16 -9.02 -0.85
C PRO A 207 -2.87 -8.31 -1.34
N ALA A 208 -2.69 -7.05 -0.94
CA ALA A 208 -1.45 -6.32 -1.20
C ALA A 208 -0.31 -6.82 -0.28
N THR A 209 0.94 -6.61 -0.71
CA THR A 209 2.13 -6.77 0.13
C THR A 209 1.96 -5.93 1.41
N THR A 210 2.07 -6.57 2.57
CA THR A 210 1.72 -5.97 3.87
C THR A 210 2.72 -6.41 4.93
N HIS A 211 3.25 -5.46 5.71
CA HIS A 211 4.23 -5.69 6.78
C HIS A 211 3.66 -5.28 8.14
N GLY A 212 2.62 -5.98 8.59
CA GLY A 212 1.93 -5.76 9.86
C GLY A 212 2.79 -6.01 11.09
N GLN A 213 2.25 -5.71 12.27
CA GLN A 213 2.88 -5.99 13.57
C GLN A 213 2.75 -7.46 13.97
N LEU A 214 1.67 -8.15 13.59
CA LEU A 214 1.43 -9.58 13.86
C LEU A 214 1.84 -10.49 12.70
N GLY A 215 1.71 -10.04 11.44
CA GLY A 215 2.08 -10.87 10.27
C GLY A 215 2.61 -10.09 9.06
N THR A 216 3.09 -10.82 8.06
CA THR A 216 3.47 -10.29 6.74
C THR A 216 2.84 -11.09 5.61
N ILE A 217 2.62 -10.43 4.47
CA ILE A 217 2.30 -11.04 3.18
C ILE A 217 3.31 -10.49 2.17
N ASP A 218 4.10 -11.39 1.58
CA ASP A 218 5.22 -11.10 0.69
C ASP A 218 5.10 -11.94 -0.58
N TYR A 219 5.40 -11.35 -1.75
CA TYR A 219 5.35 -12.05 -3.04
C TYR A 219 6.73 -12.16 -3.67
N SER A 220 6.99 -13.26 -4.38
CA SER A 220 8.24 -13.43 -5.12
C SER A 220 8.08 -14.31 -6.36
N LEU A 221 8.89 -14.01 -7.38
CA LEU A 221 9.09 -14.88 -8.53
C LEU A 221 10.28 -15.80 -8.22
N HIS A 222 10.00 -17.08 -8.01
CA HIS A 222 11.02 -18.09 -7.66
C HIS A 222 11.24 -19.03 -8.84
N VAL A 223 12.43 -18.94 -9.45
CA VAL A 223 12.90 -19.82 -10.52
C VAL A 223 13.68 -20.98 -9.91
N ARG A 224 13.34 -22.21 -10.31
CA ARG A 224 14.08 -23.44 -10.03
C ARG A 224 14.43 -24.08 -11.38
N ALA A 225 15.71 -24.23 -11.68
CA ALA A 225 16.16 -24.98 -12.85
C ALA A 225 17.00 -26.19 -12.44
N LYS A 226 17.01 -27.22 -13.29
CA LYS A 226 17.69 -28.49 -13.03
C LYS A 226 18.55 -28.89 -14.22
N THR A 227 19.81 -29.25 -13.98
CA THR A 227 20.68 -29.83 -15.02
C THR A 227 20.36 -31.31 -15.26
N ASP A 228 20.86 -31.83 -16.37
CA ASP A 228 20.98 -33.26 -16.67
C ASP A 228 21.76 -34.04 -15.57
N ASP A 229 22.82 -33.44 -15.01
CA ASP A 229 23.52 -33.92 -13.80
C ASP A 229 22.63 -33.95 -12.52
N GLY A 230 21.37 -33.50 -12.61
CA GLY A 230 20.43 -33.42 -11.49
C GLY A 230 20.68 -32.27 -10.52
N VAL A 231 21.59 -31.33 -10.83
CA VAL A 231 21.95 -30.20 -9.97
C VAL A 231 20.90 -29.10 -10.07
N GLU A 232 20.21 -28.84 -8.96
CA GLU A 232 19.17 -27.82 -8.89
C GLU A 232 19.76 -26.44 -8.54
N THR A 233 19.30 -25.41 -9.25
CA THR A 233 19.73 -24.02 -9.10
C THR A 233 18.52 -23.11 -8.91
N GLU A 234 18.43 -22.49 -7.73
CA GLU A 234 17.40 -21.51 -7.39
C GLU A 234 17.84 -20.06 -7.66
N TYR A 235 16.87 -19.23 -8.07
CA TYR A 235 16.92 -17.77 -8.11
C TYR A 235 15.55 -17.21 -7.68
N ARG A 236 15.51 -16.29 -6.72
CA ARG A 236 14.26 -15.64 -6.27
C ARG A 236 14.37 -14.12 -6.43
N ARG A 237 13.33 -13.48 -6.97
CA ARG A 237 13.16 -12.02 -7.06
C ARG A 237 11.91 -11.61 -6.30
N GLU A 238 12.01 -10.63 -5.41
CA GLU A 238 10.87 -10.05 -4.70
C GLU A 238 9.95 -9.26 -5.65
N LEU A 239 8.65 -9.33 -5.39
CA LEU A 239 7.60 -8.61 -6.11
C LEU A 239 6.76 -7.83 -5.09
N ILE A 240 6.65 -6.51 -5.28
CA ILE A 240 5.77 -5.67 -4.46
C ILE A 240 4.43 -5.57 -5.19
N VAL A 241 3.37 -6.00 -4.52
CA VAL A 241 1.98 -5.91 -4.97
C VAL A 241 1.28 -4.84 -4.14
N SER A 242 0.70 -3.84 -4.77
CA SER A 242 0.09 -2.68 -4.14
C SER A 242 -1.38 -2.55 -4.50
N ARG A 243 -2.18 -1.82 -3.70
CA ARG A 243 -3.59 -1.54 -3.99
C ARG A 243 -3.96 -0.10 -3.66
N ALA A 244 -4.46 0.60 -4.66
CA ALA A 244 -5.06 1.93 -4.56
C ALA A 244 -6.57 1.86 -4.81
N LEU A 245 -7.34 2.67 -4.10
CA LEU A 245 -8.78 2.84 -4.37
C LEU A 245 -9.00 4.14 -5.18
N ARG A 246 -9.98 4.16 -6.09
CA ARG A 246 -10.33 5.39 -6.83
C ARG A 246 -10.99 6.42 -5.89
N PRO A 247 -10.59 7.71 -5.89
CA PRO A 247 -11.23 8.75 -5.10
C PRO A 247 -12.73 8.89 -5.39
N GLY A 248 -13.54 8.82 -4.33
CA GLY A 248 -14.99 9.08 -4.37
C GLY A 248 -15.39 10.31 -3.55
N ASN A 249 -16.68 10.63 -3.57
CA ASN A 249 -17.27 11.73 -2.79
C ASN A 249 -17.02 11.58 -1.27
N ASP A 250 -16.92 12.70 -0.57
CA ASP A 250 -16.65 12.73 0.88
C ASP A 250 -17.72 11.99 1.70
N LYS A 251 -17.25 11.26 2.72
CA LYS A 251 -18.07 10.49 3.65
C LYS A 251 -18.71 11.44 4.65
N ASN A 252 -20.01 11.65 4.48
CA ASN A 252 -20.85 12.38 5.44
C ASN A 252 -21.43 11.40 6.47
N SER A 253 -21.02 11.54 7.73
CA SER A 253 -21.42 10.69 8.85
C SER A 253 -22.22 11.46 9.89
N VAL A 254 -23.19 10.81 10.53
CA VAL A 254 -24.01 11.42 11.61
C VAL A 254 -23.98 10.53 12.85
N ARG A 255 -23.81 11.14 14.02
CA ARG A 255 -23.72 10.49 15.33
C ARG A 255 -24.59 11.23 16.34
N ILE A 256 -25.50 10.51 16.99
CA ILE A 256 -26.38 11.03 18.03
C ILE A 256 -25.83 10.55 19.38
N PHE A 257 -25.87 11.40 20.42
CA PHE A 257 -25.31 11.07 21.74
C PHE A 257 -26.37 10.99 22.86
N PRO A 258 -27.17 9.90 22.95
CA PRO A 258 -28.05 9.67 24.09
C PRO A 258 -27.28 9.70 25.44
N PRO A 259 -27.89 10.20 26.54
CA PRO A 259 -29.23 10.76 26.65
C PRO A 259 -29.28 12.28 26.43
N THR A 260 -28.42 12.83 25.57
CA THR A 260 -28.47 14.25 25.17
C THR A 260 -29.12 14.41 23.80
N ASN A 261 -29.59 15.62 23.50
CA ASN A 261 -30.10 15.99 22.17
C ASN A 261 -28.98 16.34 21.17
N LEU A 262 -27.72 16.06 21.52
CA LEU A 262 -26.56 16.45 20.70
C LEU A 262 -26.39 15.49 19.52
N THR A 263 -26.30 16.06 18.33
CA THR A 263 -26.01 15.34 17.09
C THR A 263 -24.77 15.93 16.44
N LEU A 264 -23.77 15.10 16.17
CA LEU A 264 -22.55 15.46 15.45
C LEU A 264 -22.62 14.95 14.02
N HIS A 265 -22.52 15.87 13.08
CA HIS A 265 -22.23 15.62 11.68
C HIS A 265 -20.72 15.72 11.47
N VAL A 266 -20.14 14.77 10.76
CA VAL A 266 -18.71 14.78 10.38
C VAL A 266 -18.59 14.51 8.89
N THR A 267 -17.85 15.36 8.19
CA THR A 267 -17.48 15.17 6.78
C THR A 267 -15.97 14.92 6.73
N LEU A 268 -15.59 13.80 6.10
CA LEU A 268 -14.22 13.35 5.98
C LEU A 268 -13.98 12.71 4.59
N PRO A 269 -12.77 12.78 4.02
CA PRO A 269 -12.49 12.26 2.69
C PRO A 269 -12.83 10.78 2.52
N SER A 270 -13.25 10.39 1.31
CA SER A 270 -13.52 8.99 0.98
C SER A 270 -12.33 8.07 1.29
N ILE A 271 -11.12 8.58 1.03
CA ILE A 271 -9.82 7.90 1.11
C ILE A 271 -8.82 8.76 1.89
N VAL A 272 -7.92 8.10 2.63
CA VAL A 272 -6.76 8.66 3.31
C VAL A 272 -5.49 7.97 2.81
N HIS A 273 -4.35 8.67 2.82
CA HIS A 273 -3.03 8.10 2.51
C HIS A 273 -2.09 8.23 3.73
N PRO A 274 -1.23 7.25 4.04
CA PRO A 274 -0.45 7.25 5.30
C PRO A 274 0.67 8.29 5.43
N ILE A 275 0.86 9.15 4.42
CA ILE A 275 1.83 10.25 4.38
C ILE A 275 1.08 11.59 4.15
N GLY A 276 -0.24 11.59 4.27
CA GLY A 276 -1.11 12.74 4.01
C GLY A 276 -1.84 13.21 5.25
N ASP A 277 -1.74 14.50 5.51
CA ASP A 277 -2.72 15.24 6.29
C ASP A 277 -4.01 15.42 5.49
N PHE A 278 -5.16 15.48 6.17
CA PHE A 278 -6.47 15.64 5.57
C PHE A 278 -7.43 16.47 6.45
N PRO A 279 -8.30 17.30 5.87
CA PRO A 279 -9.29 18.06 6.63
C PRO A 279 -10.40 17.15 7.15
N VAL A 280 -10.91 17.47 8.33
CA VAL A 280 -12.12 16.89 8.93
C VAL A 280 -13.01 18.03 9.39
N GLN A 281 -14.22 18.09 8.83
CA GLN A 281 -15.21 19.11 9.17
C GLN A 281 -16.23 18.53 10.13
N CYS A 282 -16.45 19.21 11.25
CA CYS A 282 -17.32 18.79 12.34
C CYS A 282 -18.40 19.85 12.62
N ARG A 283 -19.67 19.43 12.62
CA ARG A 283 -20.80 20.26 13.04
C ARG A 283 -21.65 19.56 14.09
N MET A 284 -21.67 20.10 15.30
CA MET A 284 -22.52 19.61 16.39
C MET A 284 -23.75 20.50 16.56
N THR A 285 -24.94 19.90 16.48
CA THR A 285 -26.24 20.58 16.60
C THR A 285 -26.95 20.17 17.89
N GLY A 286 -27.98 20.93 18.28
CA GLY A 286 -28.76 20.68 19.51
C GLY A 286 -28.09 21.19 20.78
N ILE A 287 -27.14 22.12 20.68
CA ILE A 287 -26.33 22.56 21.83
C ILE A 287 -27.10 23.44 22.80
N THR A 288 -28.07 24.23 22.31
CA THR A 288 -28.86 25.18 23.11
C THR A 288 -30.24 24.60 23.40
N THR A 289 -30.62 24.56 24.68
CA THR A 289 -31.98 24.23 25.14
C THR A 289 -32.59 25.48 25.77
N LYS A 290 -33.52 26.12 25.04
CA LYS A 290 -34.22 27.35 25.49
C LYS A 290 -35.40 26.97 26.39
N ARG A 291 -35.57 27.68 27.51
CA ARG A 291 -36.74 27.70 28.40
C ARG A 291 -37.23 29.16 28.50
N ASP A 292 -38.31 29.44 29.21
CA ASP A 292 -39.05 30.72 29.12
C ASP A 292 -38.18 31.98 29.38
N ASP A 293 -37.53 32.06 30.55
CA ASP A 293 -36.62 33.17 30.90
C ASP A 293 -35.12 32.84 30.75
N THR A 294 -34.77 31.57 30.53
CA THR A 294 -33.37 31.09 30.59
C THR A 294 -33.07 30.00 29.57
N GLN A 295 -31.81 29.86 29.17
CA GLN A 295 -31.34 28.79 28.30
C GLN A 295 -30.16 28.06 28.95
N THR A 296 -30.12 26.73 28.82
CA THR A 296 -28.89 25.96 29.06
C THR A 296 -28.23 25.63 27.74
N ARG A 297 -26.89 25.65 27.70
CA ARG A 297 -26.12 25.47 26.46
C ARG A 297 -24.87 24.62 26.68
N TRP A 298 -24.60 23.73 25.74
CA TRP A 298 -23.36 22.95 25.69
C TRP A 298 -22.28 23.74 24.95
N LYS A 299 -21.15 23.92 25.61
CA LYS A 299 -19.96 24.60 25.07
C LYS A 299 -18.82 23.60 24.91
N LEU A 300 -18.32 23.47 23.70
CA LEU A 300 -17.13 22.67 23.42
C LEU A 300 -15.89 23.31 24.10
N ARG A 301 -15.12 22.50 24.84
CA ARG A 301 -13.95 22.93 25.62
C ARG A 301 -12.64 22.34 25.12
N LYS A 302 -12.69 21.15 24.54
CA LYS A 302 -11.57 20.39 23.99
C LYS A 302 -12.10 19.38 22.96
N LEU A 303 -11.40 19.25 21.84
CA LEU A 303 -11.55 18.18 20.87
C LEU A 303 -10.21 17.46 20.82
N THR A 304 -10.22 16.15 21.00
CA THR A 304 -9.06 15.27 20.80
C THR A 304 -9.39 14.28 19.71
N TRP A 305 -8.50 14.09 18.76
CA TRP A 305 -8.61 13.05 17.75
C TRP A 305 -7.43 12.10 17.83
N ARG A 306 -7.66 10.85 17.45
CA ARG A 306 -6.60 9.87 17.20
C ARG A 306 -7.00 8.91 16.09
N ILE A 307 -6.02 8.34 15.41
CA ILE A 307 -6.22 7.31 14.40
C ILE A 307 -5.69 5.99 14.95
N GLU A 308 -6.58 5.03 15.12
CA GLU A 308 -6.28 3.67 15.60
C GLU A 308 -6.11 2.75 14.39
N GLU A 309 -4.94 2.10 14.27
CA GLU A 309 -4.71 0.97 13.36
C GLU A 309 -5.01 -0.32 14.14
N HIS A 310 -6.00 -1.09 13.66
CA HIS A 310 -6.37 -2.37 14.22
C HIS A 310 -5.89 -3.49 13.30
N GLU A 311 -4.95 -4.30 13.75
CA GLU A 311 -4.52 -5.52 13.07
C GLU A 311 -5.11 -6.74 13.77
N THR A 312 -5.80 -7.58 12.99
CA THR A 312 -6.19 -8.95 13.37
C THR A 312 -5.47 -9.93 12.45
N THR A 313 -5.03 -11.07 12.98
CA THR A 313 -4.56 -12.19 12.14
C THR A 313 -4.89 -13.54 12.77
N ILE A 314 -4.98 -14.59 11.96
CA ILE A 314 -5.21 -15.95 12.41
C ILE A 314 -3.94 -16.77 12.15
N SER A 315 -3.30 -17.24 13.21
CA SER A 315 -2.10 -18.08 13.08
C SER A 315 -2.52 -19.55 12.85
N PRO A 316 -2.21 -20.14 11.68
CA PRO A 316 -2.68 -21.47 11.33
C PRO A 316 -1.97 -22.55 12.13
N ALA A 317 -2.67 -23.64 12.44
CA ALA A 317 -2.08 -24.83 13.01
C ALA A 317 -1.55 -25.74 11.90
N CYS A 318 -0.26 -26.08 11.92
CA CYS A 318 0.24 -27.17 11.08
C CYS A 318 -0.30 -28.53 11.59
N PRO A 319 -0.27 -29.62 10.80
CA PRO A 319 -0.84 -30.91 11.18
C PRO A 319 -0.33 -31.45 12.53
N LYS A 320 0.94 -31.18 12.87
CA LYS A 320 1.56 -31.57 14.15
C LYS A 320 0.98 -30.84 15.37
N HIS A 321 0.32 -29.71 15.17
CA HIS A 321 -0.24 -28.86 16.23
C HIS A 321 -1.75 -28.65 16.14
N ALA A 322 -2.42 -29.09 15.07
CA ALA A 322 -3.87 -29.05 14.89
C ALA A 322 -4.66 -29.64 16.07
N ALA A 323 -4.15 -30.74 16.65
CA ALA A 323 -4.72 -31.37 17.85
C ALA A 323 -4.80 -30.42 19.06
N LYS A 324 -3.88 -29.46 19.20
CA LYS A 324 -3.81 -28.50 20.33
C LYS A 324 -4.93 -27.45 20.28
N ILE A 325 -5.54 -27.21 19.12
CA ILE A 325 -6.64 -26.24 18.90
C ILE A 325 -7.96 -26.97 18.54
N GLY A 326 -7.96 -28.30 18.63
CA GLY A 326 -9.15 -29.12 18.47
C GLY A 326 -9.59 -29.33 17.01
N GLY A 327 -8.63 -29.46 16.08
CA GLY A 327 -8.88 -29.90 14.70
C GLY A 327 -8.00 -29.24 13.65
N GLU A 328 -7.92 -29.86 12.48
CA GLU A 328 -7.30 -29.24 11.29
C GLU A 328 -8.12 -28.02 10.83
N GLY A 329 -7.48 -27.10 10.09
CA GLY A 329 -8.09 -25.85 9.63
C GLY A 329 -8.36 -24.79 10.70
N LYS A 330 -8.21 -25.12 12.00
CA LYS A 330 -8.33 -24.13 13.08
C LYS A 330 -7.00 -23.41 13.33
N GLY A 331 -7.09 -22.13 13.67
CA GLY A 331 -5.96 -21.29 14.05
C GLY A 331 -6.24 -20.49 15.32
N VAL A 332 -5.23 -19.79 15.82
CA VAL A 332 -5.38 -18.86 16.96
C VAL A 332 -5.51 -17.44 16.42
N GLN A 333 -6.61 -16.77 16.73
CA GLN A 333 -6.78 -15.35 16.43
C GLN A 333 -5.92 -14.50 17.37
N HIS A 334 -5.25 -13.51 16.79
CA HIS A 334 -4.50 -12.49 17.51
C HIS A 334 -4.94 -11.11 17.06
N GLN A 335 -4.98 -10.16 17.99
CA GLN A 335 -5.25 -8.74 17.74
C GLN A 335 -4.10 -7.88 18.26
N HIS A 336 -3.89 -6.75 17.60
CA HIS A 336 -2.93 -5.71 17.96
C HIS A 336 -3.45 -4.35 17.49
N ASP A 337 -3.79 -3.47 18.43
CA ASP A 337 -4.28 -2.12 18.18
C ASP A 337 -3.18 -1.09 18.50
N ARG A 338 -3.00 -0.05 17.67
CA ARG A 338 -2.05 1.05 17.95
C ARG A 338 -2.49 2.42 17.43
N ASP A 339 -2.15 3.47 18.18
CA ASP A 339 -2.44 4.87 17.82
C ASP A 339 -1.39 5.39 16.79
N ILE A 340 -1.75 5.45 15.51
CA ILE A 340 -0.87 5.91 14.41
C ILE A 340 -0.92 7.42 14.13
N GLY A 341 -1.77 8.18 14.82
CA GLY A 341 -1.83 9.65 14.76
C GLY A 341 -2.69 10.19 15.89
N MET A 342 -2.42 11.41 16.39
CA MET A 342 -3.21 12.07 17.44
C MET A 342 -2.91 13.57 17.57
N ASP A 343 -3.89 14.37 18.00
CA ASP A 343 -3.69 15.76 18.45
C ASP A 343 -4.83 16.27 19.39
N GLU A 344 -4.61 17.40 20.06
CA GLU A 344 -5.52 18.05 21.02
C GLU A 344 -5.80 19.53 20.70
N LEU A 345 -7.01 19.80 20.22
CA LEU A 345 -7.50 21.15 19.93
C LEU A 345 -8.33 21.72 21.11
N LYS A 346 -7.98 22.94 21.54
CA LYS A 346 -8.69 23.71 22.61
C LYS A 346 -9.48 24.91 22.07
N GLN A 347 -9.40 25.12 20.76
CA GLN A 347 -10.00 26.19 19.97
C GLN A 347 -10.05 25.74 18.50
N GLY A 348 -10.60 26.56 17.60
CA GLY A 348 -10.75 26.24 16.17
C GLY A 348 -12.20 26.02 15.72
N TRP A 349 -13.17 26.21 16.62
CA TRP A 349 -14.59 26.13 16.32
C TRP A 349 -15.30 27.47 16.55
N LYS A 350 -16.25 27.79 15.66
CA LYS A 350 -17.27 28.82 15.86
C LYS A 350 -18.44 28.20 16.65
N THR A 351 -19.09 28.98 17.49
CA THR A 351 -20.30 28.54 18.21
C THR A 351 -21.40 29.55 18.04
N ASP A 352 -22.51 29.10 17.46
CA ASP A 352 -23.74 29.86 17.34
C ASP A 352 -24.76 29.34 18.37
N TYR A 353 -25.08 30.15 19.36
CA TYR A 353 -26.05 29.78 20.39
C TYR A 353 -27.50 30.11 20.00
N GLU A 354 -27.71 30.90 18.95
CA GLU A 354 -29.04 31.31 18.49
C GLU A 354 -29.65 30.18 17.65
N ASP A 355 -28.89 29.66 16.68
CA ASP A 355 -29.21 28.45 15.91
C ASP A 355 -28.86 27.14 16.65
N GLY A 356 -28.05 27.22 17.71
CA GLY A 356 -27.71 26.08 18.57
C GLY A 356 -26.73 25.08 17.93
N GLN A 357 -25.70 25.59 17.25
CA GLN A 357 -24.72 24.80 16.49
C GLN A 357 -23.26 25.18 16.84
N VAL A 358 -22.36 24.20 16.84
CA VAL A 358 -20.90 24.39 16.86
C VAL A 358 -20.35 23.86 15.55
N GLU A 359 -19.61 24.68 14.82
CA GLU A 359 -18.95 24.30 13.56
C GLU A 359 -17.43 24.51 13.71
N GLY A 360 -16.64 23.54 13.28
CA GLY A 360 -15.19 23.63 13.31
C GLY A 360 -14.55 22.66 12.31
N GLU A 361 -13.39 23.06 11.81
CA GLU A 361 -12.56 22.26 10.91
C GLU A 361 -11.20 22.05 11.56
N PHE A 362 -10.65 20.84 11.43
CA PHE A 362 -9.31 20.53 11.89
C PHE A 362 -8.63 19.58 10.92
N THR A 363 -7.30 19.63 10.89
CA THR A 363 -6.48 18.69 10.14
C THR A 363 -6.24 17.44 10.98
N ALA A 364 -6.58 16.27 10.43
CA ALA A 364 -6.14 14.98 10.94
C ALA A 364 -4.98 14.47 10.08
N GLY A 365 -4.08 13.68 10.66
CA GLY A 365 -2.87 13.22 9.99
C GLY A 365 -2.39 11.88 10.52
N ILE A 366 -1.74 11.10 9.65
CA ILE A 366 -1.09 9.85 10.01
C ILE A 366 0.43 10.09 10.17
N ASP A 367 0.99 9.67 11.30
CA ASP A 367 2.41 9.79 11.58
C ASP A 367 3.18 8.71 10.81
N SER A 368 3.76 9.12 9.68
CA SER A 368 4.53 8.24 8.78
C SER A 368 5.76 7.61 9.47
N SER A 369 6.29 8.20 10.54
CA SER A 369 7.43 7.63 11.29
C SER A 369 7.09 6.31 11.99
N LYS A 370 5.79 6.05 12.23
CA LYS A 370 5.30 4.80 12.84
C LYS A 370 5.22 3.63 11.86
N ASN A 371 5.51 3.82 10.57
CA ASN A 371 5.29 2.83 9.51
C ASN A 371 3.84 2.28 9.53
N PRO A 372 2.84 3.17 9.36
CA PRO A 372 1.43 2.78 9.20
C PRO A 372 1.25 1.82 8.01
N GLN A 373 0.30 0.89 8.12
CA GLN A 373 -0.05 -0.01 7.01
C GLN A 373 -1.21 0.53 6.17
N PHE A 374 -1.56 -0.19 5.11
CA PHE A 374 -2.80 0.03 4.36
C PHE A 374 -3.92 -0.88 4.88
N ASP A 375 -5.17 -0.54 4.61
CA ASP A 375 -6.28 -1.46 4.85
C ASP A 375 -6.13 -2.69 3.94
N VAL A 376 -6.22 -3.88 4.53
CA VAL A 376 -6.14 -5.15 3.81
C VAL A 376 -7.06 -6.16 4.48
N GLU A 377 -7.65 -7.04 3.67
CA GLU A 377 -8.39 -8.21 4.11
C GLU A 377 -7.94 -9.39 3.25
N ALA A 378 -7.33 -10.39 3.89
CA ALA A 378 -6.65 -11.50 3.23
C ALA A 378 -7.32 -12.85 3.56
N PRO A 379 -7.35 -13.83 2.63
CA PRO A 379 -8.00 -15.14 2.85
C PRO A 379 -7.44 -15.96 4.02
N ASN A 380 -6.22 -15.64 4.48
CA ASN A 380 -5.57 -16.24 5.65
C ASN A 380 -6.12 -15.71 7.00
N GLY A 381 -7.11 -14.80 6.98
CA GLY A 381 -7.67 -14.19 8.19
C GLY A 381 -6.89 -12.99 8.73
N MET A 382 -5.87 -12.51 8.00
CA MET A 382 -5.21 -11.24 8.29
C MET A 382 -6.08 -10.07 7.81
N LYS A 383 -6.34 -9.12 8.70
CA LYS A 383 -7.15 -7.93 8.45
C LYS A 383 -6.53 -6.72 9.14
N ILE A 384 -6.31 -5.64 8.39
CA ILE A 384 -5.91 -4.33 8.92
C ILE A 384 -7.02 -3.34 8.58
N THR A 385 -7.46 -2.56 9.57
CA THR A 385 -8.48 -1.52 9.41
C THR A 385 -8.17 -0.29 10.26
N HIS A 386 -8.45 0.90 9.74
CA HIS A 386 -8.17 2.17 10.41
C HIS A 386 -9.43 2.91 10.89
N ASN A 387 -9.41 3.42 12.13
CA ASN A 387 -10.50 4.18 12.72
C ASN A 387 -10.04 5.57 13.21
N LEU A 388 -10.68 6.63 12.74
CA LEU A 388 -10.58 7.96 13.34
C LEU A 388 -11.51 8.02 14.56
N VAL A 389 -10.93 8.09 15.77
CA VAL A 389 -11.64 8.25 17.03
C VAL A 389 -11.61 9.72 17.44
N LEU A 390 -12.78 10.31 17.64
CA LEU A 390 -12.96 11.66 18.15
C LEU A 390 -13.49 11.62 19.58
N GLU A 391 -12.90 12.42 20.45
CA GLU A 391 -13.35 12.67 21.82
C GLU A 391 -13.56 14.18 22.04
N LEU A 392 -14.79 14.55 22.40
CA LEU A 392 -15.25 15.93 22.55
C LEU A 392 -15.62 16.18 24.02
N VAL A 393 -14.90 17.09 24.68
CA VAL A 393 -15.21 17.49 26.06
C VAL A 393 -16.08 18.74 26.03
N ILE A 394 -17.31 18.63 26.52
CA ILE A 394 -18.30 19.70 26.57
C ILE A 394 -18.63 20.07 28.02
N ALA A 395 -18.97 21.33 28.27
CA ALA A 395 -19.45 21.83 29.55
C ALA A 395 -20.80 22.53 29.39
N GLU A 396 -21.69 22.39 30.39
CA GLU A 396 -22.98 23.06 30.42
C GLU A 396 -22.84 24.46 31.06
N GLU A 397 -23.18 25.49 30.29
CA GLU A 397 -23.36 26.85 30.78
C GLU A 397 -24.86 27.19 30.82
N TRP A 398 -25.28 27.92 31.85
CA TRP A 398 -26.60 28.54 31.94
C TRP A 398 -26.51 30.01 31.54
N ALA A 399 -27.50 30.56 30.84
CA ALA A 399 -27.57 31.99 30.51
C ALA A 399 -29.00 32.54 30.59
N PRO A 400 -29.21 33.79 31.05
CA PRO A 400 -30.51 34.45 30.94
C PRO A 400 -30.83 34.76 29.48
N ASN A 401 -32.08 34.56 29.04
CA ASN A 401 -32.50 34.86 27.66
C ASN A 401 -32.33 36.35 27.33
N LYS A 402 -32.51 37.22 28.33
CA LYS A 402 -32.34 38.69 28.22
C LYS A 402 -30.87 39.14 28.15
N LYS A 403 -29.90 38.26 28.43
CA LYS A 403 -28.44 38.54 28.42
C LYS A 403 -27.63 37.29 28.04
N PRO A 404 -27.74 36.77 26.80
CA PRO A 404 -27.15 35.47 26.40
C PRO A 404 -25.61 35.42 26.46
N GLN A 405 -24.92 36.56 26.54
CA GLN A 405 -23.47 36.61 26.76
C GLN A 405 -23.07 36.44 28.23
N GLN A 406 -23.95 36.76 29.19
CA GLN A 406 -23.69 36.60 30.63
C GLN A 406 -24.02 35.17 31.08
N ALA A 407 -23.20 34.22 30.63
CA ALA A 407 -23.36 32.81 30.94
C ALA A 407 -22.53 32.38 32.16
N THR A 408 -23.12 31.51 33.00
CA THR A 408 -22.50 30.95 34.20
C THR A 408 -22.25 29.45 33.98
N PRO A 409 -21.01 28.95 34.13
CA PRO A 409 -20.74 27.52 34.12
C PRO A 409 -21.47 26.81 35.26
N THR A 410 -22.19 25.72 34.95
CA THR A 410 -22.94 24.93 35.95
C THR A 410 -22.06 23.96 36.74
N GLY A 411 -20.85 23.71 36.27
CA GLY A 411 -19.96 22.64 36.74
C GLY A 411 -20.22 21.28 36.08
N ALA A 412 -21.37 21.07 35.42
CA ALA A 412 -21.62 19.84 34.67
C ALA A 412 -20.81 19.80 33.38
N ALA A 413 -20.17 18.65 33.12
CA ALA A 413 -19.39 18.38 31.92
C ALA A 413 -19.66 16.96 31.42
N ARG A 414 -19.46 16.73 30.13
CA ARG A 414 -19.59 15.41 29.49
C ARG A 414 -18.44 15.19 28.51
N VAL A 415 -18.10 13.92 28.31
CA VAL A 415 -17.16 13.47 27.28
C VAL A 415 -17.96 12.67 26.27
N LEU A 416 -17.96 13.10 25.02
CA LEU A 416 -18.62 12.41 23.90
C LEU A 416 -17.53 11.74 23.06
N ARG A 417 -17.59 10.40 22.90
CA ARG A 417 -16.64 9.64 22.08
C ARG A 417 -17.34 8.98 20.91
N THR A 418 -16.74 9.03 19.73
CA THR A 418 -17.22 8.38 18.50
C THR A 418 -16.04 7.91 17.65
N GLN A 419 -16.26 6.93 16.77
CA GLN A 419 -15.30 6.47 15.78
C GLN A 419 -15.87 6.50 14.36
N PHE A 420 -15.00 6.64 13.36
CA PHE A 420 -15.32 6.61 11.93
C PHE A 420 -14.27 5.83 11.17
N ASN A 421 -14.69 4.90 10.30
CA ASN A 421 -13.79 4.07 9.51
C ASN A 421 -13.11 4.93 8.42
N LEU A 422 -11.78 5.01 8.47
CA LEU A 422 -10.97 5.55 7.38
C LEU A 422 -10.73 4.46 6.33
N ASN A 423 -10.57 4.85 5.06
CA ASN A 423 -10.05 3.95 4.03
C ASN A 423 -8.60 4.36 3.74
N VAL A 424 -7.62 3.69 4.34
CA VAL A 424 -6.19 3.98 4.19
C VAL A 424 -5.62 3.11 3.08
N THR A 425 -5.19 3.73 1.98
CA THR A 425 -4.80 3.00 0.74
C THR A 425 -3.55 3.60 0.11
N SER A 426 -2.89 2.88 -0.81
CA SER A 426 -1.74 3.44 -1.53
C SER A 426 -2.21 4.51 -2.51
N ARG A 427 -1.31 5.42 -2.90
CA ARG A 427 -1.58 6.33 -4.01
C ARG A 427 -1.56 5.51 -5.31
N SER A 428 -2.47 5.79 -6.24
CA SER A 428 -2.45 5.20 -7.59
C SER A 428 -1.25 5.70 -8.42
N GLY A 429 -0.80 6.93 -8.17
CA GLY A 429 0.30 7.54 -8.90
C GLY A 429 -0.06 7.77 -10.37
N MET A 430 0.74 7.21 -11.28
CA MET A 430 0.45 7.17 -12.72
C MET A 430 -0.15 5.82 -13.17
N GLY A 431 -0.49 4.94 -12.23
CA GLY A 431 -1.06 3.63 -12.53
C GLY A 431 -2.51 3.73 -12.98
N ILE A 432 -2.79 3.10 -14.12
CA ILE A 432 -4.12 2.93 -14.73
C ILE A 432 -4.59 1.50 -14.40
N SER A 433 -5.91 1.21 -14.37
CA SER A 433 -6.36 -0.17 -14.20
C SER A 433 -6.20 -0.96 -15.50
N TRP A 434 -6.06 -2.28 -15.42
CA TRP A 434 -5.86 -3.11 -16.62
C TRP A 434 -7.01 -2.99 -17.64
N ASP A 435 -8.26 -2.81 -17.17
CA ASP A 435 -9.42 -2.60 -18.05
C ASP A 435 -9.44 -1.19 -18.67
N ASP A 436 -8.95 -0.18 -17.95
CA ASP A 436 -8.83 1.20 -18.45
C ASP A 436 -7.61 1.39 -19.41
N GLU A 437 -6.66 0.45 -19.42
CA GLU A 437 -5.51 0.41 -20.35
C GLU A 437 -5.84 -0.31 -21.67
N MET A 438 -6.82 -1.22 -21.67
CA MET A 438 -7.22 -1.95 -22.87
C MET A 438 -7.85 -1.00 -23.91
N PRO A 439 -7.38 -0.99 -25.18
CA PRO A 439 -7.98 -0.14 -26.21
C PRO A 439 -9.46 -0.51 -26.44
N PRO A 440 -10.32 0.45 -26.82
CA PRO A 440 -11.73 0.18 -27.04
C PRO A 440 -11.90 -0.89 -28.10
N MET A 441 -12.64 -1.95 -27.74
CA MET A 441 -12.98 -3.04 -28.64
C MET A 441 -13.91 -2.51 -29.73
N TYR A 442 -13.40 -2.35 -30.94
CA TYR A 442 -14.20 -2.05 -32.11
C TYR A 442 -15.03 -3.30 -32.46
N GLU A 443 -16.36 -3.23 -32.28
CA GLU A 443 -17.26 -4.35 -32.58
C GLU A 443 -17.25 -4.68 -34.09
N ASP A 444 -17.17 -3.65 -34.93
CA ASP A 444 -17.06 -3.75 -36.39
C ASP A 444 -15.60 -3.67 -36.88
N VAL A 445 -14.71 -4.54 -36.39
CA VAL A 445 -13.49 -4.87 -37.17
C VAL A 445 -13.90 -5.84 -38.28
N PRO A 446 -13.94 -5.42 -39.57
CA PRO A 446 -14.19 -6.36 -40.65
C PRO A 446 -13.10 -7.44 -40.66
N ALA A 447 -13.43 -8.64 -41.15
CA ALA A 447 -12.48 -9.72 -41.28
C ALA A 447 -11.19 -9.24 -41.98
N SER A 448 -10.04 -9.77 -41.53
CA SER A 448 -8.70 -9.36 -41.95
C SER A 448 -8.61 -9.14 -43.47
N PRO A 449 -7.85 -8.13 -43.95
CA PRO A 449 -7.80 -7.76 -45.37
C PRO A 449 -7.73 -9.00 -46.28
N PRO A 450 -8.58 -9.07 -47.31
CA PRO A 450 -8.92 -10.32 -47.98
C PRO A 450 -7.65 -11.07 -48.40
N HIS A 451 -7.58 -12.35 -48.05
CA HIS A 451 -6.49 -13.21 -48.49
C HIS A 451 -6.37 -13.09 -50.01
N TYR A 452 -5.21 -12.65 -50.50
CA TYR A 452 -4.95 -12.47 -51.93
C TYR A 452 -4.82 -13.82 -52.69
N GLN A 453 -5.39 -14.90 -52.16
CA GLN A 453 -5.51 -16.20 -52.79
C GLN A 453 -6.90 -16.34 -53.44
N ASN A 454 -7.06 -15.72 -54.62
CA ASN A 454 -8.12 -16.06 -55.56
C ASN A 454 -7.59 -17.10 -56.55
N ASP A 455 -8.48 -17.80 -57.27
CA ASP A 455 -8.15 -18.71 -58.40
C ASP A 455 -7.46 -18.02 -59.61
N HIS A 456 -7.09 -16.74 -59.47
CA HIS A 456 -6.42 -15.91 -60.46
C HIS A 456 -5.11 -15.29 -59.94
N THR A 457 -4.72 -15.55 -58.69
CA THR A 457 -3.44 -15.08 -58.14
C THR A 457 -2.38 -16.17 -58.25
N SER A 458 -1.78 -16.31 -59.43
CA SER A 458 -0.59 -17.16 -59.59
C SER A 458 0.61 -16.52 -58.90
N VAL A 459 1.04 -17.08 -57.77
CA VAL A 459 2.40 -16.85 -57.27
C VAL A 459 3.33 -17.52 -58.28
N MET A 460 4.08 -16.73 -59.03
CA MET A 460 5.17 -17.20 -59.86
C MET A 460 6.48 -16.86 -59.15
N ASP A 461 7.31 -17.87 -58.90
CA ASP A 461 8.67 -17.66 -58.45
C ASP A 461 9.46 -16.93 -59.56
N TYR A 462 10.22 -15.91 -59.18
CA TYR A 462 10.92 -15.04 -60.12
C TYR A 462 12.24 -15.69 -60.56
N GLU A 463 12.21 -16.46 -61.65
CA GLU A 463 13.40 -17.01 -62.32
C GLU A 463 14.10 -15.96 -63.22
N GLY A 464 14.39 -14.78 -62.66
CA GLY A 464 15.23 -13.75 -63.29
C GLY A 464 16.65 -13.71 -62.73
N GLU A 465 17.49 -12.83 -63.29
CA GLU A 465 18.78 -12.49 -62.68
C GLU A 465 18.56 -11.71 -61.38
N ASP A 466 19.52 -11.77 -60.47
CA ASP A 466 19.32 -11.40 -59.06
C ASP A 466 19.06 -9.89 -58.91
N LEU A 467 17.92 -9.52 -58.31
CA LEU A 467 17.44 -8.13 -58.17
C LEU A 467 18.29 -7.27 -57.22
N HIS A 468 19.45 -7.78 -56.79
CA HIS A 468 20.41 -7.12 -55.93
C HIS A 468 21.42 -6.24 -56.68
N GLU A 469 21.69 -6.45 -57.98
CA GLU A 469 22.70 -5.65 -58.71
C GLU A 469 22.34 -4.15 -58.81
N ASP A 470 21.06 -3.80 -59.03
CA ASP A 470 20.61 -2.40 -59.09
C ASP A 470 20.66 -1.66 -57.73
N ILE A 471 20.77 -2.38 -56.61
CA ILE A 471 20.72 -1.77 -55.27
C ILE A 471 22.04 -1.05 -54.93
N GLU A 472 23.18 -1.52 -55.43
CA GLU A 472 24.49 -0.89 -55.17
C GLU A 472 24.62 0.51 -55.80
N HIS A 473 23.79 0.84 -56.79
CA HIS A 473 23.79 2.14 -57.45
C HIS A 473 22.93 3.21 -56.77
N MET A 474 22.14 2.89 -55.73
CA MET A 474 21.37 3.89 -54.97
C MET A 474 22.17 4.61 -53.88
N THR A 475 23.31 5.22 -54.26
CA THR A 475 23.97 6.20 -53.39
C THR A 475 23.15 7.50 -53.36
N LEU A 476 22.61 7.85 -52.19
CA LEU A 476 22.04 9.17 -51.95
C LEU A 476 23.13 10.25 -52.14
N ASN A 477 22.98 11.07 -53.18
CA ASN A 477 23.80 12.27 -53.36
C ASN A 477 23.57 13.25 -52.21
N GLN A 478 24.64 13.94 -51.81
CA GLN A 478 24.68 14.95 -50.74
C GLN A 478 24.04 16.28 -51.15
#